data_AF-A0A8T7AEZ3-F1
#
_entry.id   AF-A0A8T7AEZ3-F1
#
_cell.length_a   1.000
_cell.length_b   1.000
_cell.length_c   1.000
_cell.angle_alpha   90.00
_cell.angle_beta   90.00
_cell.angle_gamma   90.00
#
_symmetry.space_group_name_H-M   'P 1'
#
loop_
_entity.id
_entity.type
_entity.pdbx_description
1 polymer ?
#
loop_
_entity_poly.entity_id
_entity_poly.type
_entity_poly.pdbx_seq_one_letter_code
_entity_poly.pdbx_strand_id
1 'polypeptide(L)'
;MFRAIVAGLAAHTRVAVWQYRTDRPKMLTKLPGLAVFIVLLSGFYGYAEDYPDINQARSLAFPRDNFAHSDLGTEWWYFNGFLGDSGVSQYAFHLAFFVRRTEIDFYKQILPILSFIVFLAYGLLARLANRDSLPTPSELDIWHAPTKKLS
;
A
#
# COMPACT_ATOMS: atom_id res chain seq x y z
N MET A 1 51.86 -32.93 4.67
CA MET A 1 50.95 -32.17 3.78
C MET A 1 49.57 -31.89 4.40
N PHE A 2 48.91 -32.84 5.07
CA PHE A 2 47.57 -32.63 5.65
C PHE A 2 47.48 -31.64 6.83
N ARG A 3 48.56 -31.44 7.61
CA ARG A 3 48.55 -30.53 8.78
C ARG A 3 48.57 -29.02 8.42
N ALA A 4 49.05 -28.66 7.24
CA ALA A 4 49.10 -27.26 6.78
C ALA A 4 47.74 -26.75 6.28
N ILE A 5 46.94 -27.63 5.66
CA ILE A 5 45.61 -27.30 5.14
C ILE A 5 44.62 -27.07 6.29
N VAL A 6 44.71 -27.85 7.37
CA VAL A 6 43.85 -27.69 8.56
C VAL A 6 44.22 -26.43 9.36
N ALA A 7 45.51 -26.05 9.42
CA ALA A 7 45.95 -24.81 10.06
C ALA A 7 45.51 -23.55 9.28
N GLY A 8 45.50 -23.61 7.94
CA GLY A 8 45.00 -22.52 7.09
C GLY A 8 43.50 -22.27 7.24
N LEU A 9 42.70 -23.33 7.39
CA LEU A 9 41.25 -23.24 7.58
C LEU A 9 40.87 -22.70 8.98
N ALA A 10 41.66 -23.02 10.00
CA ALA A 10 41.50 -22.49 11.36
C ALA A 10 41.93 -21.01 11.49
N ALA A 11 42.89 -20.55 10.69
CA ALA A 11 43.30 -19.15 10.64
C ALA A 11 42.28 -18.27 9.89
N HIS A 12 41.75 -18.76 8.77
CA HIS A 12 40.70 -18.03 8.01
C HIS A 12 39.39 -17.90 8.78
N THR A 13 38.99 -18.92 9.53
CA THR A 13 37.78 -18.87 10.37
C THR A 13 37.93 -17.92 11.56
N ARG A 14 39.12 -17.80 12.15
CA ARG A 14 39.37 -16.83 13.24
C ARG A 14 39.41 -15.38 12.77
N VAL A 15 39.93 -15.10 11.57
CA VAL A 15 39.91 -13.74 10.99
C VAL A 15 38.49 -13.34 10.59
N ALA A 16 37.71 -14.24 9.98
CA ALA A 16 36.32 -13.96 9.61
C ALA A 16 35.42 -13.71 10.84
N VAL A 17 35.63 -14.45 11.94
CA VAL A 17 34.87 -14.27 13.19
C VAL A 17 35.32 -13.01 13.96
N TRP A 18 36.60 -12.61 13.87
CA TRP A 18 37.08 -11.38 14.49
C TRP A 18 36.59 -10.13 13.73
N GLN A 19 36.65 -10.13 12.38
CA GLN A 19 36.08 -9.05 11.56
C GLN A 19 34.57 -8.89 11.80
N TYR A 20 33.81 -9.99 11.92
CA TYR A 20 32.37 -9.95 12.23
C TYR A 20 32.06 -9.39 13.63
N ARG A 21 32.98 -9.54 14.60
CA ARG A 21 32.80 -9.04 15.97
C ARG A 21 33.22 -7.57 16.12
N THR A 22 34.14 -7.07 15.29
CA THR A 22 34.60 -5.67 15.31
C THR A 22 33.78 -4.75 14.42
N ASP A 23 33.24 -5.24 13.30
CA ASP A 23 32.27 -4.53 12.51
C ASP A 23 30.87 -4.78 13.08
N ARG A 24 30.54 -4.10 14.18
CA ARG A 24 29.12 -3.95 14.53
C ARG A 24 28.43 -3.37 13.29
N PRO A 25 27.52 -4.10 12.62
CA PRO A 25 26.85 -3.52 11.48
C PRO A 25 26.12 -2.29 12.01
N LYS A 26 26.35 -1.13 11.39
CA LYS A 26 25.52 0.08 11.49
C LYS A 26 24.09 -0.18 10.99
N MET A 27 23.59 -1.42 11.08
CA MET A 27 22.22 -1.83 10.84
C MET A 27 21.32 -1.52 12.04
N LEU A 28 21.86 -1.45 13.26
CA LEU A 28 21.03 -1.14 14.44
C LEU A 28 20.58 0.34 14.48
N THR A 29 21.22 1.23 13.72
CA THR A 29 20.78 2.62 13.52
C THR A 29 19.71 2.78 12.44
N LYS A 30 19.28 1.68 11.77
CA LYS A 30 18.19 1.70 10.78
C LYS A 30 16.81 1.31 11.35
N LEU A 31 16.70 1.17 12.67
CA LEU A 31 15.43 0.94 13.38
C LEU A 31 14.44 2.13 13.44
N PRO A 32 14.81 3.43 13.32
CA PRO A 32 13.79 4.48 13.34
C PRO A 32 12.91 4.45 12.10
N GLY A 33 13.43 3.99 10.96
CA GLY A 33 12.66 3.87 9.72
C GLY A 33 11.52 2.86 9.83
N LEU A 34 11.75 1.72 10.50
CA LEU A 34 10.70 0.71 10.71
C LEU A 34 9.63 1.20 11.69
N ALA A 35 10.04 1.88 12.77
CA ALA A 35 9.09 2.47 13.71
C ALA A 35 8.23 3.56 13.05
N VAL A 36 8.83 4.45 12.26
CA VAL A 36 8.10 5.46 11.48
C VAL A 36 7.19 4.80 10.45
N PHE A 37 7.65 3.75 9.77
CA PHE A 37 6.85 3.00 8.80
C PHE A 37 5.64 2.31 9.45
N ILE A 38 5.80 1.72 10.64
CA ILE A 38 4.72 1.12 11.42
C ILE A 38 3.73 2.19 11.89
N VAL A 39 4.20 3.34 12.36
CA VAL A 39 3.34 4.47 12.79
C VAL A 39 2.57 5.08 11.60
N LEU A 40 3.20 5.18 10.44
CA LEU A 40 2.53 5.62 9.21
C LEU A 40 1.49 4.60 8.73
N LEU A 41 1.77 3.30 8.86
CA LEU A 41 0.80 2.24 8.54
C LEU A 41 -0.36 2.19 9.55
N SER A 42 -0.13 2.46 10.83
CA SER A 42 -1.17 2.38 11.86
C SER A 42 -2.24 3.47 11.72
N GLY A 43 -1.90 4.62 11.11
CA GLY A 43 -2.86 5.69 10.83
C GLY A 43 -3.94 5.33 9.79
N PHE A 44 -3.78 4.23 9.04
CA PHE A 44 -4.73 3.81 8.00
C PHE A 44 -5.71 2.73 8.46
N TYR A 45 -5.57 2.17 9.67
CA TYR A 45 -6.38 1.04 10.14
C TYR A 45 -7.77 1.42 10.69
N GLY A 46 -8.13 2.71 10.74
CA GLY A 46 -9.23 3.18 11.59
C GLY A 46 -10.30 4.05 10.94
N TYR A 47 -10.43 4.08 9.61
CA TYR A 47 -11.57 4.77 8.98
C TYR A 47 -12.78 3.83 8.92
N ALA A 48 -13.47 3.70 10.04
CA ALA A 48 -14.85 3.24 10.04
C ALA A 48 -15.73 4.43 9.64
N GLU A 49 -16.57 4.28 8.60
CA GLU A 49 -17.61 5.28 8.33
C GLU A 49 -18.65 5.20 9.46
N ASP A 50 -18.79 6.28 10.23
CA ASP A 50 -19.83 6.41 11.25
C ASP A 50 -21.18 6.67 10.57
N TYR A 51 -22.02 5.63 10.50
CA TYR A 51 -23.41 5.77 10.06
C TYR A 51 -24.31 6.19 11.23
N PRO A 52 -25.35 7.02 10.98
CA PRO A 52 -26.30 7.40 12.00
C PRO A 52 -26.98 6.17 12.62
N ASP A 53 -27.09 6.16 13.94
CA ASP A 53 -27.90 5.17 14.63
C ASP A 53 -29.40 5.41 14.34
N ILE A 54 -30.08 4.39 13.84
CA ILE A 54 -31.50 4.44 13.48
C ILE A 54 -32.44 4.21 14.68
N ASN A 55 -31.90 4.09 15.89
CA ASN A 55 -32.68 3.87 17.11
C ASN A 55 -33.58 5.06 17.51
N GLN A 56 -33.42 6.23 16.87
CA GLN A 56 -34.23 7.41 17.17
C GLN A 56 -35.29 7.64 16.07
N ALA A 57 -36.55 7.86 16.49
CA ALA A 57 -37.63 8.18 15.58
C ALA A 57 -37.35 9.50 14.83
N ARG A 58 -37.07 9.42 13.53
CA ARG A 58 -36.88 10.56 12.62
C ARG A 58 -38.17 10.80 11.84
N SER A 59 -38.64 12.05 11.81
CA SER A 59 -39.76 12.43 10.93
C SER A 59 -39.31 12.40 9.46
N LEU A 60 -40.06 11.67 8.63
CA LEU A 60 -39.88 11.66 7.18
C LEU A 60 -40.39 12.97 6.57
N ALA A 61 -39.61 13.55 5.66
CA ALA A 61 -39.95 14.75 4.92
C ALA A 61 -39.86 14.47 3.41
N PHE A 62 -41.02 14.53 2.76
CA PHE A 62 -41.14 14.35 1.31
C PHE A 62 -41.16 15.70 0.60
N PRO A 63 -40.55 15.84 -0.59
CA PRO A 63 -39.97 14.76 -1.43
C PRO A 63 -38.51 14.43 -1.14
N ARG A 64 -37.86 15.09 -0.18
CA ARG A 64 -36.43 14.92 0.12
C ARG A 64 -36.07 13.45 0.35
N ASP A 65 -36.86 12.75 1.17
CA ASP A 65 -36.59 11.37 1.55
C ASP A 65 -37.04 10.33 0.49
N ASN A 66 -37.36 10.76 -0.76
CA ASN A 66 -37.54 9.86 -1.91
C ASN A 66 -36.20 9.50 -2.60
N PHE A 67 -35.15 10.29 -2.38
CA PHE A 67 -33.86 10.13 -3.03
C PHE A 67 -32.92 9.26 -2.20
N ALA A 68 -31.76 8.93 -2.78
CA ALA A 68 -30.74 8.15 -2.09
C ALA A 68 -30.16 8.88 -0.87
N HIS A 69 -29.96 8.11 0.19
CA HIS A 69 -29.41 8.57 1.47
C HIS A 69 -27.94 8.15 1.54
N SER A 70 -27.04 9.10 1.27
CA SER A 70 -25.59 8.86 1.26
C SER A 70 -25.00 8.62 2.64
N ASP A 71 -25.69 9.10 3.67
CA ASP A 71 -25.34 9.03 5.09
C ASP A 71 -25.67 7.69 5.74
N LEU A 72 -26.42 6.80 5.07
CA LEU A 72 -26.78 5.49 5.61
C LEU A 72 -25.85 4.39 5.11
N GLY A 73 -25.47 3.45 5.97
CA GLY A 73 -24.62 2.32 5.57
C GLY A 73 -25.35 1.29 4.70
N THR A 74 -26.68 1.30 4.71
CA THR A 74 -27.50 0.35 3.96
C THR A 74 -28.79 1.02 3.50
N GLU A 75 -29.14 0.84 2.22
CA GLU A 75 -30.33 1.38 1.60
C GLU A 75 -30.93 0.38 0.61
N TRP A 76 -32.26 0.37 0.50
CA TRP A 76 -33.01 -0.57 -0.32
C TRP A 76 -34.12 0.16 -1.06
N TRP A 77 -34.30 -0.18 -2.33
CA TRP A 77 -35.52 0.13 -3.07
C TRP A 77 -36.15 -1.17 -3.55
N TYR A 78 -37.42 -1.37 -3.21
CA TYR A 78 -38.14 -2.59 -3.53
C TYR A 78 -39.42 -2.24 -4.28
N PHE A 79 -39.50 -2.66 -5.53
CA PHE A 79 -40.66 -2.51 -6.39
C PHE A 79 -41.20 -3.89 -6.76
N ASN A 80 -42.48 -4.10 -6.53
CA ASN A 80 -43.19 -5.30 -6.92
C ASN A 80 -44.50 -4.94 -7.60
N GLY A 81 -44.98 -5.81 -8.46
CA GLY A 81 -46.29 -5.61 -9.06
C GLY A 81 -46.62 -6.65 -10.11
N PHE A 82 -47.70 -6.37 -10.82
CA PHE A 82 -48.21 -7.19 -11.90
C PHE A 82 -48.34 -6.33 -13.17
N LEU A 83 -47.95 -6.89 -14.31
CA LEU A 83 -48.16 -6.33 -15.64
C LEU A 83 -49.25 -7.13 -16.33
N GLY A 84 -50.12 -6.45 -17.05
CA GLY A 84 -51.19 -7.06 -17.80
C GLY A 84 -52.07 -6.03 -18.47
N ASP A 85 -52.86 -6.47 -19.44
CA ASP A 85 -53.87 -5.63 -20.08
C ASP A 85 -55.09 -5.48 -19.18
N SER A 86 -55.93 -4.47 -19.44
CA SER A 86 -57.05 -4.02 -18.60
C SER A 86 -57.81 -5.18 -17.90
N GLY A 87 -57.47 -5.42 -16.63
CA GLY A 87 -58.14 -6.38 -15.75
C GLY A 87 -57.53 -7.79 -15.66
N VAL A 88 -56.54 -8.14 -16.49
CA VAL A 88 -55.89 -9.46 -16.46
C VAL A 88 -54.39 -9.30 -16.23
N SER A 89 -53.93 -9.57 -15.01
CA SER A 89 -52.50 -9.65 -14.68
C SER A 89 -51.87 -10.87 -15.37
N GLN A 90 -50.92 -10.65 -16.26
CA GLN A 90 -50.26 -11.70 -17.05
C GLN A 90 -48.88 -12.04 -16.52
N TYR A 91 -48.18 -11.07 -15.92
CA TYR A 91 -46.81 -11.24 -15.45
C TYR A 91 -46.62 -10.59 -14.10
N ALA A 92 -45.97 -11.27 -13.16
CA ALA A 92 -45.49 -10.65 -11.93
C ALA A 92 -44.05 -10.18 -12.12
N PHE A 93 -43.68 -9.05 -11.51
CA PHE A 93 -42.31 -8.59 -11.47
C PHE A 93 -41.90 -8.19 -10.05
N HIS A 94 -40.62 -8.41 -9.76
CA HIS A 94 -39.93 -7.91 -8.59
C HIS A 94 -38.63 -7.24 -9.04
N LEU A 95 -38.40 -6.01 -8.58
CA LEU A 95 -37.21 -5.24 -8.83
C LEU A 95 -36.68 -4.71 -7.50
N ALA A 96 -35.46 -5.12 -7.16
CA ALA A 96 -34.81 -4.74 -5.92
C ALA A 96 -33.45 -4.10 -6.23
N PHE A 97 -33.21 -2.92 -5.66
CA PHE A 97 -31.90 -2.30 -5.59
C PHE A 97 -31.41 -2.37 -4.16
N PHE A 98 -30.18 -2.84 -3.98
CA PHE A 98 -29.51 -2.92 -2.68
C PHE A 98 -28.22 -2.12 -2.74
N VAL A 99 -28.10 -1.14 -1.86
CA VAL A 99 -26.86 -0.40 -1.64
C VAL A 99 -26.36 -0.76 -0.26
N ARG A 100 -25.12 -1.25 -0.22
CA ARG A 100 -24.37 -1.45 1.02
C ARG A 100 -23.03 -0.78 0.86
N ARG A 101 -22.74 0.13 1.79
CA ARG A 101 -21.44 0.76 1.91
C ARG A 101 -20.61 -0.05 2.89
N THR A 102 -19.38 -0.36 2.50
CA THR A 102 -18.47 -1.15 3.31
C THR A 102 -17.17 -0.40 3.49
N GLU A 103 -16.48 -0.63 4.62
CA GLU A 103 -15.15 -0.06 4.86
C GLU A 103 -14.16 -0.38 3.72
N ILE A 104 -14.36 -1.49 3.01
CA ILE A 104 -13.57 -1.92 1.84
C ILE A 104 -13.63 -0.88 0.70
N ASP A 105 -14.72 -0.13 0.57
CA ASP A 105 -14.87 0.89 -0.47
C ASP A 105 -13.94 2.10 -0.25
N PHE A 106 -13.61 2.41 1.01
CA PHE A 106 -12.63 3.42 1.38
C PHE A 106 -11.20 2.98 1.02
N TYR A 107 -10.84 1.73 1.34
CA TYR A 107 -9.52 1.19 1.02
C TYR A 107 -9.23 1.21 -0.48
N LYS A 108 -10.22 0.97 -1.34
CA LYS A 108 -10.04 1.06 -2.81
C LYS A 108 -9.56 2.44 -3.28
N GLN A 109 -9.94 3.53 -2.60
CA GLN A 109 -9.53 4.88 -2.98
C GLN A 109 -8.13 5.23 -2.48
N ILE A 110 -7.73 4.76 -1.29
CA ILE A 110 -6.46 5.12 -0.67
C ILE A 110 -5.32 4.17 -1.02
N LEU A 111 -5.59 2.88 -1.22
CA LEU A 111 -4.57 1.87 -1.54
C LEU A 111 -3.65 2.23 -2.73
N PRO A 112 -4.14 2.85 -3.83
CA PRO A 112 -3.26 3.26 -4.93
C PRO A 112 -2.26 4.35 -4.50
N ILE A 113 -2.71 5.34 -3.72
CA ILE A 113 -1.87 6.44 -3.23
C ILE A 113 -0.85 5.91 -2.24
N LEU A 114 -1.28 5.05 -1.31
CA LEU A 114 -0.39 4.44 -0.33
C LEU A 114 0.67 3.55 -1.00
N SER A 115 0.27 2.74 -1.99
CA SER A 115 1.19 1.95 -2.81
C SER A 115 2.24 2.81 -3.51
N PHE A 116 1.82 3.95 -4.07
CA PHE A 116 2.72 4.91 -4.70
C PHE A 116 3.70 5.55 -3.71
N ILE A 117 3.25 5.95 -2.52
CA ILE A 117 4.11 6.50 -1.47
C ILE A 117 5.13 5.45 -0.99
N VAL A 118 4.71 4.20 -0.79
CA VAL A 118 5.61 3.10 -0.39
C VAL A 118 6.65 2.84 -1.49
N PHE A 119 6.23 2.85 -2.76
CA PHE A 119 7.14 2.70 -3.90
C PHE A 119 8.20 3.82 -3.93
N LEU A 120 7.80 5.09 -3.75
CA LEU A 120 8.73 6.22 -3.69
C LEU A 120 9.67 6.13 -2.49
N ALA A 121 9.16 5.78 -1.31
CA ALA A 121 9.94 5.62 -0.09
C ALA A 121 10.98 4.50 -0.24
N TYR A 122 10.60 3.36 -0.83
CA TYR A 122 11.50 2.27 -1.14
C TYR A 122 12.59 2.71 -2.13
N GLY A 123 12.22 3.41 -3.21
CA GLY A 123 13.17 3.93 -4.19
C GLY A 123 14.18 4.91 -3.58
N LEU A 124 13.71 5.81 -2.70
CA LEU A 124 14.57 6.75 -1.98
C LEU A 124 15.50 6.03 -0.99
N LEU A 125 14.99 5.05 -0.23
CA LEU A 125 15.79 4.26 0.69
C LEU A 125 16.86 3.45 -0.05
N ALA A 126 16.51 2.84 -1.17
CA ALA A 126 17.45 2.15 -2.04
C ALA A 126 18.52 3.11 -2.57
N ARG A 127 18.13 4.33 -2.98
CA ARG A 127 19.04 5.39 -3.43
C ARG A 127 19.99 5.83 -2.33
N LEU A 128 19.50 6.02 -1.11
CA LEU A 128 20.31 6.44 0.04
C LEU A 128 21.24 5.33 0.52
N ALA A 129 20.81 4.08 0.45
CA ALA A 129 21.62 2.92 0.82
C ALA A 129 22.79 2.69 -0.16
N ASN A 130 22.60 3.02 -1.43
CA ASN A 130 23.59 2.88 -2.50
C ASN A 130 24.20 4.23 -2.91
N ARG A 131 24.18 5.24 -2.03
CA ARG A 131 24.69 6.57 -2.35
C ARG A 131 26.18 6.55 -2.71
N ASP A 132 26.94 5.72 -2.02
CA ASP A 132 28.40 5.67 -2.11
C ASP A 132 28.89 4.75 -3.24
N SER A 133 27.98 3.99 -3.87
CA SER A 133 28.26 3.11 -5.03
C SER A 133 27.85 3.74 -6.36
N LEU A 134 27.48 5.02 -6.37
CA LEU A 134 27.21 5.74 -7.60
C LEU A 134 28.51 6.13 -8.29
N PRO A 135 28.61 5.94 -9.61
CA PRO A 135 29.77 6.38 -10.36
C PRO A 135 29.95 7.88 -10.18
N THR A 136 31.16 8.28 -9.85
CA THR A 136 31.53 9.70 -9.73
C THR A 136 31.36 10.40 -11.08
N PRO A 137 31.16 11.74 -11.13
CA PRO A 137 31.05 12.46 -12.40
C PRO A 137 32.21 12.18 -13.37
N SER A 138 33.41 11.89 -12.84
CA SER A 138 34.59 11.46 -13.60
C SER A 138 34.51 10.06 -14.21
N GLU A 139 33.71 9.14 -13.65
CA GLU A 139 33.48 7.79 -14.20
C GLU A 139 32.36 7.78 -15.27
N LEU A 140 31.42 8.74 -15.18
CA LEU A 140 30.37 8.94 -16.18
C LEU A 140 30.86 9.71 -17.42
N ASP A 141 32.10 10.20 -17.40
CA ASP A 141 32.75 10.96 -18.48
C ASP A 141 33.29 10.05 -19.60
N ILE A 142 32.55 8.98 -19.91
CA ILE A 142 32.81 8.01 -20.98
C ILE A 142 32.52 8.57 -22.38
N TRP A 143 32.02 9.81 -22.48
CA TRP A 143 31.73 10.48 -23.75
C TRP A 143 32.89 11.30 -24.32
N HIS A 144 33.99 11.48 -23.58
CA HIS A 144 35.24 11.98 -24.15
C HIS A 144 35.99 10.86 -24.86
N ALA A 145 35.52 10.50 -26.06
CA ALA A 145 36.28 9.65 -26.97
C ALA A 145 37.65 10.33 -27.24
N PRO A 146 38.79 9.62 -27.12
CA PRO A 146 40.09 10.21 -27.39
C PRO A 146 40.14 10.62 -28.86
N THR A 147 40.18 11.92 -29.13
CA THR A 147 40.46 12.43 -30.47
C THR A 147 41.90 12.05 -30.81
N LYS A 148 42.09 10.90 -31.47
CA LYS A 148 43.37 10.59 -32.11
C LYS A 148 43.66 11.73 -33.09
N LYS A 149 44.67 12.54 -32.79
CA LYS A 149 45.25 13.45 -33.77
C LYS A 149 45.78 12.59 -34.92
N LEU A 150 45.10 12.67 -36.06
CA LEU A 150 45.62 12.18 -37.33
C LEU A 150 46.79 13.10 -37.69
N SER A 151 48.01 12.56 -37.57
CA SER A 151 49.24 13.14 -38.14
C SER A 151 49.40 12.73 -39.58
#